data_AF-A0A9P4U128-F1
#
_entry.id   AF-A0A9P4U128-F1
#
_cell.length_a   1.000
_cell.length_b   1.000
_cell.length_c   1.000
_cell.angle_alpha   90.00
_cell.angle_beta   90.00
_cell.angle_gamma   90.00
#
_symmetry.space_group_name_H-M   'P 1'
#
loop_
_entity.id
_entity.type
_entity.pdbx_description
1 polymer ?
#
loop_
_entity_poly.entity_id
_entity_poly.type
_entity_poly.pdbx_seq_one_letter_code
_entity_poly.pdbx_strand_id
1 'polypeptide(L)' 'MKTGYRHIDCATYYANKGLIGPGITEGLRRTGLNRSDLWITMDRHADPESGIKEALQQLDLDYID' A
#
# COMPACT_ATOMS: atom_id res chain seq x y z
N MET A 1 -10.60 1.46 -5.15
CA MET A 1 -10.42 2.77 -5.81
C MET A 1 -11.62 3.20 -6.65
N LYS A 2 -12.31 2.30 -7.36
CA LYS A 2 -13.51 2.64 -8.16
C LYS A 2 -14.62 3.38 -7.40
N THR A 3 -14.73 3.17 -6.09
CA THR A 3 -15.73 3.82 -5.21
C THR A 3 -15.30 5.18 -4.67
N GLY A 4 -14.14 5.72 -5.09
CA GLY A 4 -13.69 7.07 -4.71
C GLY A 4 -12.66 7.14 -3.57
N TYR A 5 -12.43 6.05 -2.84
CA TYR A 5 -11.39 6.02 -1.79
C TYR A 5 -9.99 6.30 -2.35
N ARG A 6 -9.22 7.09 -1.58
CA ARG A 6 -7.82 7.47 -1.86
C ARG A 6 -6.87 7.18 -0.70
N HIS A 7 -7.39 7.00 0.52
CA HIS A 7 -6.60 6.58 1.67
C HIS A 7 -6.68 5.05 1.81
N ILE A 8 -5.52 4.41 1.93
CA ILE A 8 -5.36 2.98 2.18
C ILE A 8 -4.56 2.84 3.48
N ASP A 9 -5.18 2.21 4.47
CA ASP A 9 -4.52 1.88 5.73
C ASP A 9 -4.04 0.43 5.71
N CYS A 10 -2.77 0.21 6.08
CA CYS A 10 -2.14 -1.10 6.12
C CYS A 10 -1.44 -1.34 7.46
N ALA A 11 -1.35 -2.61 7.86
CA ALA A 11 -0.53 -3.03 8.99
C ALA A 11 0.10 -4.39 8.68
N THR A 12 1.34 -4.60 9.10
CA THR A 12 2.07 -5.86 8.83
C THR A 12 1.54 -7.06 9.60
N TYR A 13 0.74 -6.81 10.64
CA TYR A 13 0.04 -7.84 11.39
C TYR A 13 -1.12 -8.43 10.57
N TYR A 14 -1.64 -7.68 9.61
CA TYR A 14 -2.69 -8.19 8.74
C TYR A 14 -2.06 -9.30 7.90
N ALA A 15 -2.54 -10.54 8.09
CA ALA A 15 -2.06 -11.73 7.39
C ALA A 15 -2.50 -11.76 5.91
N ASN A 16 -2.56 -10.60 5.26
CA ASN A 16 -2.94 -10.37 3.86
C ASN A 16 -1.71 -10.02 2.99
N LYS A 17 -0.51 -10.35 3.48
CA LYS A 17 0.77 -10.12 2.80
C LYS A 17 0.72 -10.68 1.37
N GLY A 18 0.98 -9.81 0.38
CA GLY A 18 1.00 -10.15 -1.04
C GLY A 18 -0.29 -9.86 -1.83
N LEU A 19 -1.42 -9.56 -1.18
CA LEU A 19 -2.67 -9.20 -1.88
C LEU A 19 -2.82 -7.70 -2.14
N ILE A 20 -2.20 -6.87 -1.30
CA ILE A 20 -2.41 -5.43 -1.32
C ILE A 20 -1.73 -4.78 -2.54
N GLY A 21 -0.47 -5.12 -2.83
CA GLY A 21 0.26 -4.59 -4.00
C GLY A 21 -0.48 -4.80 -5.32
N PRO A 22 -0.85 -6.05 -5.69
CA PRO A 22 -1.64 -6.31 -6.89
C PRO A 22 -2.99 -5.55 -6.91
N GLY A 23 -3.63 -5.40 -5.75
CA GLY A 23 -4.88 -4.65 -5.62
C GLY A 23 -4.71 -3.14 -5.88
N ILE A 24 -3.59 -2.55 -5.44
CA ILE A 24 -3.23 -1.16 -5.71
C ILE A 24 -2.98 -0.99 -7.20
N THR A 25 -2.11 -1.82 -7.80
CA THR A 25 -1.76 -1.75 -9.22
C THR A 25 -2.98 -1.88 -10.12
N GLU A 26 -3.84 -2.87 -9.87
CA GLU A 26 -5.07 -3.04 -10.65
C GLU A 26 -6.08 -1.92 -10.38
N GLY A 27 -6.13 -1.40 -9.15
CA GLY A 27 -6.96 -0.26 -8.78
C GLY A 27 -6.60 1.01 -9.55
N LEU A 28 -5.30 1.35 -9.58
CA LEU A 28 -4.75 2.49 -10.33
C LEU A 28 -5.06 2.33 -11.82
N ARG A 29 -4.74 1.17 -12.41
CA ARG A 29 -4.99 0.86 -13.83
C ARG A 29 -6.47 1.00 -14.20
N ARG A 30 -7.39 0.50 -13.37
CA ARG A 30 -8.84 0.55 -13.63
C ARG A 30 -9.46 1.94 -13.49
N THR A 31 -8.82 2.82 -12.72
CA THR A 31 -9.36 4.15 -12.41
C THR A 31 -8.65 5.27 -13.17
N GLY A 32 -7.49 4.99 -13.79
CA GLY A 32 -6.67 5.99 -14.44
C GLY A 32 -5.97 6.93 -13.46
N LEU A 33 -5.90 6.54 -12.19
CA LEU A 33 -5.21 7.29 -11.14
C LEU A 33 -3.71 6.98 -11.16
N ASN A 34 -2.93 7.90 -10.63
CA ASN A 34 -1.51 7.77 -10.40
C ASN A 34 -1.23 7.37 -8.95
N ARG A 35 -0.04 6.83 -8.67
CA ARG A 35 0.38 6.52 -7.29
C ARG A 35 0.29 7.74 -6.37
N SER A 36 0.60 8.93 -6.88
CA SER A 36 0.50 10.21 -6.15
C SER A 36 -0.93 10.61 -5.76
N ASP A 37 -1.95 9.98 -6.35
CA ASP A 37 -3.35 10.25 -6.00
C ASP A 37 -3.79 9.43 -4.76
N LEU A 38 -2.92 8.55 -4.26
CA LEU A 38 -3.19 7.72 -3.08
C LEU A 38 -2.39 8.22 -1.88
N TRP A 39 -3.03 8.11 -0.72
CA TRP A 39 -2.39 8.24 0.59
C TRP A 39 -2.33 6.85 1.23
N ILE A 40 -1.14 6.34 1.54
CA ILE A 40 -0.98 4.98 2.07
C ILE A 40 -0.26 5.06 3.42
N THR A 41 -0.93 4.61 4.49
CA THR A 41 -0.34 4.51 5.84
C THR A 41 0.06 3.07 6.16
N MET A 42 1.15 2.90 6.91
CA MET A 42 1.63 1.58 7.36
C MET A 42 1.98 1.58 8.84
N ASP A 43 1.32 0.73 9.64
CA ASP A 43 1.67 0.47 11.04
C ASP A 43 2.59 -0.77 11.18
N ARG A 44 3.73 -0.55 11.84
CA ARG A 44 4.70 -1.57 12.26
C ARG A 44 5.13 -1.30 13.69
N HIS A 45 4.73 -2.18 14.61
CA HIS A 45 5.03 -2.06 16.04
C HIS A 45 6.50 -2.35 16.42
N ALA A 46 7.28 -3.05 15.58
CA ALA A 46 8.67 -3.38 15.85
C ALA A 46 9.54 -3.24 14.59
N ASP A 47 10.72 -2.66 14.75
CA ASP A 47 11.70 -2.37 13.68
C ASP A 47 11.09 -1.65 12.46
N PRO A 48 10.85 -0.34 12.58
CA PRO A 48 10.17 0.44 11.54
C PRO A 48 10.95 0.48 10.22
N GLU A 49 12.29 0.47 10.25
CA GLU A 49 13.09 0.54 9.02
C GLU A 49 12.95 -0.73 8.19
N SER A 50 13.14 -1.90 8.82
CA SER A 50 12.93 -3.19 8.16
C SER A 50 11.47 -3.34 7.72
N GLY A 51 10.53 -2.83 8.52
CA GLY A 51 9.11 -2.86 8.21
C GLY A 51 8.71 -2.07 7.00
N ILE A 52 9.20 -0.84 6.87
CA ILE A 52 8.96 -0.01 5.70
C ILE A 52 9.59 -0.66 4.47
N LYS A 53 10.82 -1.20 4.56
CA LYS A 53 11.46 -1.89 3.42
C LYS A 53 10.67 -3.13 2.97
N GLU A 54 10.25 -3.97 3.91
CA GLU A 54 9.43 -5.15 3.62
C GLU A 54 8.09 -4.73 3.00
N ALA A 55 7.45 -3.70 3.54
CA ALA A 55 6.18 -3.16 3.05
C ALA A 55 6.31 -2.64 1.61
N LEU A 56 7.33 -1.82 1.32
CA LEU A 56 7.59 -1.29 -0.02
C LEU A 56 7.77 -2.42 -1.03
N GLN A 57 8.55 -3.44 -0.69
CA GLN A 57 8.69 -4.64 -1.54
C GLN A 57 7.38 -5.40 -1.74
N GLN A 58 6.60 -5.62 -0.69
CA GLN A 58 5.35 -6.37 -0.77
C GLN A 58 4.25 -5.63 -1.52
N LEU A 59 4.25 -4.30 -1.44
CA LEU A 59 3.28 -3.43 -2.09
C LEU A 59 3.69 -3.04 -3.51
N ASP A 60 4.94 -3.31 -3.91
CA ASP A 60 5.54 -2.86 -5.17
C ASP A 60 5.46 -1.33 -5.30
N LEU A 61 5.93 -0.62 -4.27
CA LEU A 61 5.89 0.83 -4.15
C LEU A 61 7.27 1.41 -3.86
N ASP A 62 7.49 2.63 -4.33
CA ASP A 62 8.72 3.38 -4.04
C ASP A 62 8.66 4.15 -2.72
N TYR A 63 7.46 4.48 -2.23
CA TYR A 63 7.26 5.23 -0.99
C TYR A 63 5.89 4.97 -0.31
N ILE A 64 5.84 5.28 0.99
CA ILE A 64 4.66 5.28 1.88
C ILE A 64 4.48 6.72 2.40
N ASP A 65 3.25 7.13 2.63
CA ASP A 65 2.85 8.48 3.07
C ASP A 65 2.82 8.59 4.60
#